data_AF-A0A0S8GK70-F1
#
_entry.id   AF-A0A0S8GK70-F1
#
_cell.length_a   1.000
_cell.length_b   1.000
_cell.length_c   1.000
_cell.angle_alpha   90.00
_cell.angle_beta   90.00
_cell.angle_gamma   90.00
#
_symmetry.space_group_name_H-M   'P 1'
#
loop_
_entity.id
_entity.type
_entity.pdbx_description
1 polymer ?
#
loop_
_entity_poly.entity_id
_entity_poly.type
_entity_poly.pdbx_seq_one_letter_code
_entity_poly.pdbx_strand_id
1 'polypeptide(L)'
;MLNHSLLKFDGSGRIRNTADAPTHFSGGLPFNADGVLCVELPGTVDHQHNGQGYAADGKLAGVLGSVESFAQGGLPMNAGRIVVATAAAIDHYNSGLPCSASGALCVAAQE
;
A
#
# COMPACT_ATOMS: atom_id res chain seq x y z
N MET A 1 2.89 6.97 -10.30
CA MET A 1 3.52 5.62 -10.33
C MET A 1 4.14 5.40 -8.98
N LEU A 2 3.91 4.24 -8.31
CA LEU A 2 4.65 3.92 -7.10
C LEU A 2 6.12 3.89 -7.43
N ASN A 3 6.88 4.86 -6.92
CA ASN A 3 8.30 4.91 -7.19
C ASN A 3 8.98 3.83 -6.34
N HIS A 4 9.22 2.66 -6.95
CA HIS A 4 9.81 1.51 -6.27
C HIS A 4 11.16 1.83 -5.60
N SER A 5 11.86 2.88 -6.04
CA SER A 5 13.14 3.30 -5.47
C SER A 5 13.01 3.89 -4.07
N LEU A 6 11.79 4.24 -3.64
CA LEU A 6 11.49 4.77 -2.31
C LEU A 6 10.85 3.75 -1.37
N LEU A 7 10.36 2.62 -1.90
CA LEU A 7 9.74 1.60 -1.09
C LEU A 7 10.81 0.79 -0.36
N LYS A 8 10.67 0.67 0.96
CA LYS A 8 11.46 -0.26 1.75
C LYS A 8 10.82 -1.64 1.72
N PHE A 9 11.66 -2.66 1.57
CA PHE A 9 11.24 -4.05 1.56
C PHE A 9 11.82 -4.80 2.77
N ASP A 10 11.10 -5.80 3.27
CA ASP A 10 11.61 -6.73 4.27
C ASP A 10 12.54 -7.79 3.64
N GLY A 11 13.11 -8.68 4.47
CA GLY A 11 13.97 -9.76 3.99
C GLY A 11 13.27 -10.79 3.08
N SER A 12 11.94 -10.75 2.99
CA SER A 12 11.12 -11.60 2.11
C SER A 12 10.66 -10.87 0.85
N GLY A 13 11.08 -9.62 0.63
CA GLY A 13 10.71 -8.82 -0.53
C GLY A 13 9.31 -8.18 -0.45
N ARG A 14 8.67 -8.16 0.73
CA ARG A 14 7.38 -7.50 0.95
C ARG A 14 7.58 -6.03 1.26
N ILE A 15 6.64 -5.17 0.87
CA ILE A 15 6.72 -3.74 1.19
C ILE A 15 6.53 -3.55 2.69
N ARG A 16 7.47 -2.88 3.35
CA ARG A 16 7.34 -2.49 4.75
C ARG A 16 6.33 -1.37 4.89
N ASN A 17 5.47 -1.47 5.89
CA ASN A 17 4.46 -0.47 6.19
C ASN A 17 4.33 -0.25 7.70
N THR A 18 3.77 0.90 8.06
CA THR A 18 3.51 1.29 9.45
C THR A 18 2.15 1.99 9.56
N ALA A 19 1.59 2.05 10.77
CA ALA A 19 0.39 2.82 11.09
C ALA A 19 0.69 4.25 11.57
N ASP A 20 1.98 4.63 11.66
CA ASP A 20 2.41 5.97 12.02
C ASP A 20 1.88 7.04 11.05
N ALA A 21 1.69 8.25 11.58
CA ALA A 21 1.34 9.40 10.77
C ALA A 21 2.44 9.72 9.74
N PRO A 22 2.08 10.12 8.51
CA PRO A 22 3.06 10.50 7.50
C PRO A 22 3.82 11.75 7.93
N THR A 23 5.12 11.79 7.64
CA THR A 23 5.95 12.99 7.83
C THR A 23 6.26 13.68 6.50
N HIS A 24 6.14 12.96 5.40
CA HIS A 24 6.33 13.50 4.05
C HIS A 24 5.60 12.64 3.02
N PHE A 25 5.43 13.22 1.82
CA PHE A 25 4.80 12.55 0.68
C PHE A 25 5.77 12.55 -0.50
N SER A 26 5.82 11.43 -1.22
CA SER A 26 6.59 11.34 -2.47
C SER A 26 5.80 10.62 -3.55
N GLY A 27 5.63 11.28 -4.70
CA GLY A 27 4.78 10.78 -5.77
C GLY A 27 3.33 10.53 -5.33
N GLY A 28 2.85 11.27 -4.31
CA GLY A 28 1.54 11.11 -3.69
C GLY A 28 1.49 10.07 -2.56
N LEU A 29 2.53 9.27 -2.35
CA LEU A 29 2.51 8.24 -1.31
C LEU A 29 3.02 8.78 0.03
N PRO A 30 2.38 8.42 1.15
CA PRO A 30 2.77 8.86 2.48
C PRO A 30 3.88 7.98 3.08
N PHE A 31 4.89 8.62 3.68
CA PHE A 31 5.98 7.93 4.36
C PHE A 31 6.26 8.52 5.75
N ASN A 32 6.64 7.65 6.70
CA ASN A 32 7.08 8.08 8.02
C ASN A 32 8.53 8.62 7.96
N ALA A 33 9.08 9.06 9.09
CA ALA A 33 10.45 9.61 9.14
C ALA A 33 11.52 8.62 8.67
N ASP A 34 11.27 7.32 8.85
CA ASP A 34 12.15 6.24 8.43
C ASP A 34 11.96 5.84 6.97
N GLY A 35 11.07 6.49 6.21
CA GLY A 35 10.79 6.14 4.81
C GLY A 35 10.02 4.83 4.65
N VAL A 36 9.28 4.41 5.68
CA VAL A 36 8.35 3.28 5.64
C VAL A 36 6.98 3.78 5.17
N LEU A 37 6.28 2.99 4.34
CA LEU A 37 4.99 3.38 3.78
C LEU A 37 3.91 3.46 4.88
N CYS A 38 3.25 4.61 5.03
CA CYS A 38 2.18 4.75 6.02
C CYS A 38 0.85 4.21 5.46
N VAL A 39 0.33 3.16 6.08
CA VAL A 39 -0.93 2.51 5.67
C VAL A 39 -1.78 2.30 6.91
N GLU A 40 -3.06 2.62 6.85
CA GLU A 40 -4.04 2.25 7.87
C GLU A 40 -4.73 0.93 7.49
N LEU A 41 -4.75 -0.04 8.41
CA LEU A 41 -5.34 -1.37 8.18
C LEU A 41 -6.23 -1.80 9.36
N PRO A 42 -7.55 -1.98 9.18
CA PRO A 42 -8.35 -1.49 8.05
C PRO A 42 -8.46 0.05 8.09
N GLY A 43 -8.24 0.71 6.96
CA GLY A 43 -8.37 2.16 6.82
C GLY A 43 -9.75 2.59 6.36
N THR A 44 -10.26 3.68 6.93
CA THR A 44 -11.45 4.37 6.41
C THR A 44 -11.01 5.42 5.39
N VAL A 45 -11.68 5.47 4.24
CA VAL A 45 -11.42 6.51 3.23
C VAL A 45 -12.08 7.80 3.67
N ASP A 46 -11.28 8.83 3.90
CA ASP A 46 -11.72 10.20 4.13
C ASP A 46 -11.77 10.99 2.81
N HIS A 47 -10.72 10.88 2.00
CA HIS A 47 -10.66 11.51 0.68
C HIS A 47 -9.91 10.65 -0.35
N GLN A 48 -10.10 10.98 -1.62
CA GLN A 48 -9.48 10.31 -2.76
C GLN A 48 -8.47 11.24 -3.42
N HIS A 49 -7.29 10.74 -3.74
CA HIS A 49 -6.28 11.46 -4.52
C HIS A 49 -5.58 10.51 -5.49
N ASN A 50 -5.51 10.87 -6.78
CA ASN A 50 -4.95 10.03 -7.85
C ASN A 50 -5.49 8.58 -7.87
N GLY A 51 -6.76 8.39 -7.53
CA GLY A 51 -7.42 7.08 -7.47
C GLY A 51 -7.04 6.22 -6.27
N GLN A 52 -6.40 6.80 -5.25
CA GLN A 52 -6.02 6.16 -4.00
C GLN A 52 -6.79 6.81 -2.84
N GLY A 53 -7.36 6.00 -1.96
CA GLY A 53 -8.04 6.47 -0.76
C GLY A 53 -7.06 6.72 0.37
N TYR A 54 -7.25 7.84 1.06
CA TYR A 54 -6.47 8.24 2.23
C TYR A 54 -7.37 8.31 3.46
N ALA A 55 -6.82 7.97 4.61
CA ALA A 55 -7.42 8.23 5.91
C ALA A 55 -7.29 9.72 6.25
N ALA A 56 -8.06 10.17 7.26
CA ALA A 56 -8.12 11.58 7.64
C ALA A 56 -6.76 12.16 8.10
N ASP A 57 -5.85 11.32 8.58
CA ASP A 57 -4.50 11.69 8.98
C ASP A 57 -3.46 11.54 7.84
N GLY A 58 -3.93 11.31 6.62
CA GLY A 58 -3.10 11.27 5.41
C GLY A 58 -2.41 9.94 5.12
N LYS A 59 -2.66 8.89 5.91
CA LYS A 59 -2.19 7.53 5.60
C LYS A 59 -2.97 6.94 4.43
N LEU A 60 -2.37 6.00 3.69
CA LEU A 60 -3.14 5.24 2.69
C LEU A 60 -4.15 4.34 3.40
N ALA A 61 -5.41 4.40 3.00
CA ALA A 61 -6.43 3.51 3.53
C ALA A 61 -6.30 2.14 2.87
N GLY A 62 -6.00 1.11 3.66
CA GLY A 62 -5.86 -0.26 3.18
C GLY A 62 -6.93 -1.21 3.72
N VAL A 63 -7.06 -2.36 3.08
CA VAL A 63 -8.00 -3.42 3.48
C VAL A 63 -7.45 -4.80 3.13
N LEU A 64 -7.83 -5.81 3.91
CA LEU A 64 -7.65 -7.22 3.56
C LEU A 64 -8.87 -7.71 2.78
N GLY A 65 -8.68 -8.42 1.68
CA GLY A 65 -9.80 -8.98 0.93
C GLY A 65 -9.51 -9.20 -0.55
N SER A 66 -10.56 -9.13 -1.36
CA SER A 66 -10.51 -9.34 -2.81
C SER A 66 -10.24 -8.05 -3.56
N VAL A 67 -9.43 -8.14 -4.62
CA VAL A 67 -9.19 -7.03 -5.55
C VAL A 67 -10.39 -6.89 -6.48
N GLU A 68 -10.91 -5.67 -6.63
CA GLU A 68 -12.02 -5.34 -7.53
C GLU A 68 -11.57 -4.55 -8.75
N SER A 69 -10.53 -3.75 -8.60
CA SER A 69 -9.98 -2.92 -9.67
C SER A 69 -8.51 -2.59 -9.42
N PHE A 70 -7.87 -1.95 -10.38
CA PHE A 70 -6.50 -1.44 -10.23
C PHE A 70 -6.48 0.06 -10.48
N ALA A 71 -5.85 0.82 -9.57
CA ALA A 71 -5.60 2.25 -9.74
C ALA A 71 -4.33 2.51 -10.55
N GLN A 72 -4.05 3.78 -10.84
CA GLN A 72 -2.87 4.20 -11.58
C GLN A 72 -1.59 3.66 -10.92
N GLY A 73 -0.75 3.00 -11.72
CA GLY A 73 0.49 2.37 -11.24
C GLY A 73 0.32 0.93 -10.74
N GLY A 74 -0.81 0.28 -11.03
CA GLY A 74 -1.00 -1.15 -10.77
C GLY A 74 -1.39 -1.48 -9.32
N LEU A 75 -1.85 -0.49 -8.55
CA LEU A 75 -2.30 -0.69 -7.18
C LEU A 75 -3.60 -1.47 -7.14
N PRO A 76 -3.68 -2.62 -6.45
CA PRO A 76 -4.92 -3.35 -6.28
C PRO A 76 -5.86 -2.61 -5.34
N MET A 77 -7.12 -2.42 -5.75
CA MET A 77 -8.11 -1.61 -5.04
C MET A 77 -9.40 -2.38 -4.73
N ASN A 78 -10.03 -2.05 -3.61
CA ASN A 78 -11.38 -2.46 -3.24
C ASN A 78 -12.08 -1.30 -2.53
N ALA A 79 -13.24 -0.86 -3.04
CA ALA A 79 -14.01 0.26 -2.51
C ALA A 79 -13.14 1.50 -2.18
N GLY A 80 -12.18 1.83 -3.06
CA GLY A 80 -11.28 2.98 -2.89
C GLY A 80 -10.12 2.79 -1.92
N ARG A 81 -9.93 1.60 -1.34
CA ARG A 81 -8.80 1.24 -0.45
C ARG A 81 -7.81 0.35 -1.17
N ILE A 82 -6.52 0.44 -0.83
CA ILE A 82 -5.51 -0.49 -1.33
C ILE A 82 -5.74 -1.88 -0.71
N VAL A 83 -5.75 -2.92 -1.53
CA VAL A 83 -5.91 -4.30 -1.05
C VAL A 83 -4.55 -4.88 -0.76
N VAL A 84 -4.33 -5.31 0.48
CA VAL A 84 -3.04 -5.82 0.93
C VAL A 84 -3.13 -7.26 1.39
N ALA A 85 -1.99 -7.96 1.35
CA ALA A 85 -1.80 -9.30 1.87
C ALA A 85 -0.54 -9.34 2.74
N THR A 86 -0.71 -9.56 4.04
CA THR A 86 0.39 -9.59 5.03
C THR A 86 1.05 -10.97 5.14
N ALA A 87 0.33 -12.04 4.79
CA ALA A 87 0.79 -13.43 4.96
C ALA A 87 0.87 -14.24 3.65
N ALA A 88 0.26 -13.79 2.55
CA ALA A 88 0.26 -14.54 1.29
C ALA A 88 1.63 -14.49 0.61
N ALA A 89 2.08 -15.58 0.00
CA ALA A 89 3.32 -15.62 -0.77
C ALA A 89 3.30 -14.58 -1.91
N ILE A 90 4.48 -14.03 -2.22
CA ILE A 90 4.67 -13.23 -3.44
C ILE A 90 4.61 -14.20 -4.62
N ASP A 91 3.72 -13.92 -5.57
CA ASP A 91 3.44 -14.75 -6.74
C ASP A 91 3.98 -14.10 -8.02
N HIS A 92 3.74 -12.80 -8.18
CA HIS A 92 4.21 -12.03 -9.33
C HIS A 92 4.46 -10.57 -8.97
N TYR A 93 5.01 -9.82 -9.91
CA TYR A 93 5.18 -8.37 -9.77
C TYR A 93 4.31 -7.64 -10.78
N ASN A 94 3.44 -6.76 -10.30
CA ASN A 94 2.65 -5.86 -11.14
C ASN A 94 3.27 -4.46 -11.10
N SER A 95 3.76 -3.96 -12.24
CA SER A 95 4.43 -2.65 -12.30
C SER A 95 5.59 -2.50 -11.30
N GLY A 96 6.29 -3.60 -10.99
CA GLY A 96 7.38 -3.66 -10.01
C GLY A 96 6.94 -3.81 -8.55
N LEU A 97 5.65 -3.92 -8.27
CA LEU A 97 5.11 -4.13 -6.93
C LEU A 97 4.86 -5.62 -6.66
N PRO A 98 5.27 -6.16 -5.50
CA PRO A 98 5.03 -7.57 -5.18
C PRO A 98 3.54 -7.82 -4.94
N CYS A 99 2.97 -8.78 -5.66
CA CYS A 99 1.57 -9.16 -5.59
C CYS A 99 1.44 -10.64 -5.23
N SER A 100 0.39 -10.95 -4.48
CA SER A 100 -0.01 -12.33 -4.20
C SER A 100 -0.78 -12.93 -5.38
N ALA A 101 -1.06 -14.23 -5.35
CA ALA A 101 -1.83 -14.91 -6.40
C ALA A 101 -3.24 -14.34 -6.60
N SER A 102 -3.83 -13.70 -5.57
CA SER A 102 -5.13 -13.00 -5.69
C SER A 102 -5.01 -11.57 -6.25
N GLY A 103 -3.79 -11.12 -6.58
CA GLY A 103 -3.49 -9.77 -7.04
C GLY A 103 -3.31 -8.75 -5.91
N ALA A 104 -3.53 -9.11 -4.64
CA ALA A 104 -3.37 -8.19 -3.51
C ALA A 104 -1.89 -7.83 -3.28
N LEU A 105 -1.63 -6.59 -2.84
CA LEU A 105 -0.29 -6.06 -2.62
C LEU A 105 0.36 -6.76 -1.42
N CYS A 106 1.52 -7.38 -1.63
CA CYS A 106 2.25 -8.04 -0.55
C CYS A 106 2.97 -7.00 0.31
N VAL A 107 2.49 -6.84 1.53
CA VAL A 107 3.08 -5.98 2.56
C VAL A 107 3.59 -6.84 3.71
N ALA A 108 4.57 -6.35 4.46
CA ALA A 108 5.00 -6.98 5.70
C ALA A 108 3.92 -6.82 6.78
N ALA A 109 4.07 -7.47 7.93
CA ALA A 109 3.31 -7.07 9.11
C ALA A 109 3.68 -5.62 9.47
N GLN A 110 2.68 -4.84 9.90
CA GLN A 110 2.93 -3.46 10.32
C GLN A 110 3.94 -3.42 11.47
N GLU A 111 4.91 -2.53 11.35
CA GLU A 111 5.89 -2.19 12.39
C GLU A 111 5.54 -0.91 13.14
#